data_AF-X1HRC7-F1
#
_entry.id   AF-X1HRC7-F1
#
_cell.length_a   1.000
_cell.length_b   1.000
_cell.length_c   1.000
_cell.angle_alpha   90.00
_cell.angle_beta   90.00
_cell.angle_gamma   90.00
#
_symmetry.space_group_name_H-M   'P 1'
#
loop_
_entity.id
_entity.type
_entity.pdbx_description
1 polymer ?
#
loop_
_entity_poly.entity_id
_entity_poly.type
_entity_poly.pdbx_seq_one_letter_code
_entity_poly.pdbx_strand_id
1 'polypeptide(L)'
;MIDVNVKKDKKKFLSQLEYLVENFLDNKYEHVISISHNDADGFSSSALIQNLLFKLQIPFEYHIFNLAQSWKNYLKEFFPKLGNKKKAFIFTDIGSNVSEIIQIIKDRKEDFFILDHHEIDKNIEDLEIPDNLFLLNPTIYGFDGLSDI
;
A
#
# COMPACT_ATOMS: atom_id res chain seq x y z
N MET A 1 27.73 -7.01 -6.22
CA MET A 1 27.78 -6.89 -4.76
C MET A 1 27.02 -5.63 -4.43
N ILE A 2 25.83 -5.75 -3.83
CA ILE A 2 25.00 -4.60 -3.45
C ILE A 2 25.48 -4.18 -2.06
N ASP A 3 25.67 -2.88 -1.84
CA ASP A 3 26.08 -2.32 -0.55
C ASP A 3 24.99 -2.58 0.50
N VAL A 4 25.16 -3.65 1.30
CA VAL A 4 24.22 -4.06 2.36
C VAL A 4 24.46 -3.24 3.64
N ASN A 5 24.48 -1.92 3.53
CA ASN A 5 24.63 -1.04 4.70
C ASN A 5 23.71 0.18 4.62
N VAL A 6 22.46 -0.02 4.17
CA VAL A 6 21.40 0.91 4.55
C VAL A 6 21.20 0.76 6.06
N LYS A 7 21.74 1.71 6.83
CA LYS A 7 21.57 1.73 8.27
C LYS A 7 20.09 1.91 8.58
N LYS A 8 19.52 0.99 9.37
CA LYS A 8 18.14 1.07 9.90
C LYS A 8 17.81 2.50 10.33
N ASP A 9 16.89 3.15 9.61
CA ASP A 9 16.47 4.52 9.88
C ASP A 9 15.02 4.56 10.37
N LYS A 10 14.86 4.22 11.65
CA LYS A 10 13.57 4.25 12.33
C LYS A 10 12.90 5.62 12.28
N LYS A 11 13.69 6.70 12.33
CA LYS A 11 13.16 8.06 12.34
C LYS A 11 12.50 8.38 11.01
N LYS A 12 13.17 8.10 9.89
CA LYS A 12 12.58 8.31 8.56
C LYS A 12 11.35 7.43 8.33
N PHE A 13 11.40 6.16 8.74
CA PHE A 13 10.23 5.27 8.65
C PHE A 13 9.01 5.85 9.39
N LEU A 14 9.19 6.31 10.64
CA LEU A 14 8.10 6.89 11.42
C LEU A 14 7.60 8.21 10.82
N SER A 15 8.50 9.08 10.34
CA SER A 15 8.09 10.31 9.66
C SER A 15 7.32 10.03 8.37
N GLN A 16 7.66 8.98 7.63
CA GLN A 16 6.89 8.55 6.47
C GLN A 16 5.50 8.03 6.86
N LEU A 17 5.41 7.24 7.93
CA LEU A 17 4.13 6.80 8.47
C LEU A 17 3.25 7.98 8.87
N GLU A 18 3.80 8.97 9.57
CA GLU A 18 3.09 10.20 9.94
C GLU A 18 2.59 10.94 8.69
N TYR A 19 3.43 11.13 7.68
CA TYR A 19 3.05 11.73 6.40
C TYR A 19 1.89 10.99 5.71
N LEU A 20 1.94 9.65 5.69
CA LEU A 20 0.85 8.82 5.13
C LEU A 20 -0.46 9.01 5.89
N VAL A 21 -0.40 9.03 7.22
CA VAL A 21 -1.57 9.22 8.08
C VAL A 21 -2.18 10.61 7.86
N GLU A 22 -1.38 11.66 7.83
CA GLU A 22 -1.85 13.03 7.56
C GLU A 22 -2.53 13.12 6.19
N ASN A 23 -1.89 12.61 5.13
CA ASN A 23 -2.49 12.57 3.81
C ASN A 23 -3.78 11.77 3.78
N PHE A 24 -3.85 10.63 4.47
CA PHE A 24 -5.08 9.84 4.50
C PHE A 24 -6.24 10.62 5.14
N LEU A 25 -5.98 11.31 6.25
CA LEU A 25 -6.99 12.08 6.98
C LEU A 25 -7.43 13.34 6.22
N ASP A 26 -6.49 14.06 5.62
CA ASP A 26 -6.77 15.30 4.88
C ASP A 26 -7.57 15.05 3.60
N ASN A 27 -7.37 13.88 2.98
CA ASN A 27 -8.02 13.57 1.71
C ASN A 27 -9.51 13.22 1.85
N LYS A 28 -10.02 12.86 3.03
CA LYS A 28 -11.45 12.62 3.31
C LYS A 28 -12.15 11.70 2.29
N TYR A 29 -11.68 10.46 2.19
CA TYR A 29 -12.23 9.48 1.25
C TYR A 29 -13.69 9.15 1.51
N GLU A 30 -14.47 9.02 0.45
CA GLU A 30 -15.88 8.59 0.51
C GLU A 30 -16.03 7.07 0.57
N HIS A 31 -15.00 6.35 0.12
CA HIS A 31 -14.97 4.89 0.14
C HIS A 31 -13.52 4.37 0.07
N VAL A 32 -13.24 3.28 0.78
CA VAL A 32 -11.93 2.63 0.77
C VAL A 32 -12.06 1.16 0.34
N ILE A 33 -11.18 0.72 -0.56
CA ILE A 33 -11.04 -0.68 -0.94
C ILE A 33 -9.77 -1.22 -0.27
N SER A 34 -9.93 -2.10 0.71
CA SER A 34 -8.80 -2.78 1.36
C SER A 34 -8.51 -4.10 0.63
N ILE A 35 -7.24 -4.32 0.27
CA ILE A 35 -6.76 -5.53 -0.39
C ILE A 35 -5.64 -6.11 0.47
N SER A 36 -5.73 -7.38 0.84
CA SER A 36 -4.72 -8.02 1.69
C SER A 36 -4.33 -9.40 1.20
N HIS A 37 -3.18 -9.88 1.65
CA HIS A 37 -2.69 -11.23 1.38
C HIS A 37 -3.52 -12.31 2.08
N ASN A 38 -3.41 -13.56 1.62
CA ASN A 38 -4.25 -14.69 2.04
C ASN A 38 -3.59 -15.59 3.10
N ASP A 39 -2.88 -15.00 4.05
CA ASP A 39 -2.27 -15.69 5.19
C ASP A 39 -2.55 -14.95 6.52
N ALA A 40 -1.89 -15.39 7.60
CA ALA A 40 -2.13 -14.86 8.93
C ALA A 40 -1.75 -13.38 9.07
N ASP A 41 -0.69 -12.91 8.41
CA ASP A 41 -0.27 -11.51 8.49
C ASP A 41 -1.27 -10.65 7.71
N GLY A 42 -1.55 -11.02 6.46
CA GLY A 42 -2.56 -10.38 5.63
C GLY A 42 -3.94 -10.30 6.29
N PHE A 43 -4.43 -11.36 6.93
CA PHE A 43 -5.71 -11.32 7.65
C PHE A 43 -5.68 -10.39 8.86
N SER A 44 -4.59 -10.42 9.64
CA SER A 44 -4.43 -9.58 10.83
C SER A 44 -4.37 -8.10 10.46
N SER A 45 -3.56 -7.77 9.46
CA SER A 45 -3.41 -6.42 8.91
C SER A 45 -4.71 -5.91 8.29
N SER A 46 -5.44 -6.76 7.55
CA SER A 46 -6.77 -6.40 7.03
C SER A 46 -7.75 -6.07 8.16
N ALA A 47 -7.80 -6.88 9.22
CA ALA A 47 -8.71 -6.64 10.35
C ALA A 47 -8.40 -5.31 11.06
N LEU A 48 -7.13 -4.93 11.18
CA LEU A 48 -6.72 -3.63 11.73
C LEU A 48 -7.24 -2.46 10.88
N ILE A 49 -7.06 -2.54 9.56
CA ILE A 49 -7.57 -1.51 8.63
C ILE A 49 -9.10 -1.43 8.66
N GLN A 50 -9.80 -2.57 8.65
CA GLN A 50 -11.26 -2.60 8.75
C GLN A 50 -11.76 -1.94 10.04
N ASN A 51 -11.13 -2.24 11.17
CA ASN A 51 -11.47 -1.62 12.46
C ASN A 51 -11.21 -0.11 12.48
N LEU A 52 -10.11 0.34 11.87
CA LEU A 52 -9.80 1.76 11.70
C LEU A 52 -10.89 2.46 10.87
N LEU A 53 -11.20 1.94 9.68
CA LEU A 53 -12.19 2.52 8.77
C LEU A 53 -13.59 2.54 9.39
N PHE A 54 -13.96 1.49 10.13
CA PHE A 54 -15.20 1.43 10.90
C PHE A 54 -15.27 2.56 11.95
N LYS A 55 -14.20 2.76 12.73
CA LYS A 55 -14.13 3.83 13.74
C LYS A 55 -14.19 5.23 13.11
N LEU A 56 -13.60 5.41 11.93
CA LEU A 56 -13.65 6.65 11.16
C LEU A 56 -14.97 6.85 10.42
N GLN A 57 -15.89 5.86 10.45
CA GLN A 57 -17.16 5.87 9.72
C GLN A 57 -16.98 6.03 8.20
N ILE A 58 -15.87 5.51 7.66
CA ILE A 58 -15.59 5.51 6.22
C ILE A 58 -16.14 4.20 5.64
N PRO A 59 -17.04 4.23 4.65
CA PRO A 59 -17.51 3.02 3.97
C PRO A 59 -16.35 2.26 3.31
N PHE A 60 -16.35 0.93 3.44
CA PHE A 60 -15.27 0.12 2.87
C PHE A 60 -15.74 -1.23 2.34
N GLU A 61 -14.96 -1.76 1.40
CA GLU A 61 -14.98 -3.15 0.93
C GLU A 61 -13.60 -3.76 1.23
N TYR A 62 -13.54 -5.04 1.57
CA TYR A 62 -12.29 -5.75 1.78
C TYR A 62 -12.19 -6.96 0.85
N HIS A 63 -10.98 -7.21 0.36
CA HIS A 63 -10.70 -8.30 -0.56
C HIS A 63 -9.41 -9.00 -0.15
N ILE A 64 -9.42 -10.31 -0.28
CA ILE A 64 -8.27 -11.16 -0.05
C ILE A 64 -7.73 -11.59 -1.41
N PHE A 65 -6.46 -11.31 -1.66
CA PHE A 65 -5.80 -11.55 -2.93
C PHE A 65 -4.65 -12.53 -2.74
N ASN A 66 -4.60 -13.54 -3.59
CA ASN A 66 -3.65 -14.66 -3.51
C ASN A 66 -2.72 -14.75 -4.72
N LEU A 67 -2.48 -13.63 -5.42
CA LEU A 67 -1.59 -13.51 -6.59
C LEU A 67 -1.87 -14.50 -7.74
N ALA A 68 -3.05 -15.14 -7.78
CA ALA A 68 -3.41 -16.10 -8.82
C ALA A 68 -3.64 -15.46 -10.22
N GLN A 69 -3.70 -14.12 -10.27
CA GLN A 69 -3.78 -13.31 -11.49
C GLN A 69 -2.88 -12.08 -11.34
N SER A 70 -2.56 -11.40 -12.44
CA SER A 70 -1.75 -10.17 -12.39
C SER A 70 -2.48 -9.01 -11.73
N TRP A 71 -1.73 -8.04 -11.19
CA TRP A 71 -2.30 -6.82 -10.62
C TRP A 71 -3.18 -6.08 -11.62
N LYS A 72 -2.72 -6.00 -12.87
CA LYS A 72 -3.46 -5.33 -13.94
C LYS A 72 -4.85 -5.93 -14.15
N ASN A 73 -4.96 -7.25 -14.14
CA ASN A 73 -6.25 -7.92 -14.34
C ASN A 73 -7.14 -7.77 -13.10
N TYR A 74 -6.56 -7.93 -11.90
CA TYR A 74 -7.28 -7.78 -10.64
C TYR A 74 -7.82 -6.37 -10.42
N LEU A 75 -6.97 -5.35 -10.51
CA LEU A 75 -7.35 -3.96 -10.27
C LEU A 75 -8.36 -3.44 -11.30
N LYS A 76 -8.33 -3.98 -12.53
CA LYS A 76 -9.29 -3.64 -13.59
C LYS A 76 -10.73 -4.02 -13.23
N GLU A 77 -10.97 -4.96 -12.32
CA GLU A 77 -12.32 -5.33 -11.87
C GLU A 77 -12.97 -4.25 -10.99
N PHE A 78 -12.14 -3.43 -10.34
CA PHE A 78 -12.59 -2.34 -9.48
C PHE A 78 -12.84 -1.06 -10.27
N PHE A 79 -11.95 -0.73 -11.21
CA PHE A 79 -11.94 0.56 -11.91
C PHE A 79 -13.26 1.01 -12.56
N PRO A 80 -14.05 0.15 -13.23
CA PRO A 80 -15.32 0.53 -13.83
C PRO A 80 -16.41 0.90 -12.81
N LYS A 81 -16.29 0.44 -11.56
CA LYS A 81 -17.31 0.60 -10.51
C LYS A 81 -17.12 1.89 -9.69
N LEU A 82 -16.16 2.75 -10.07
CA LEU A 82 -15.66 3.78 -9.16
C LEU A 82 -16.41 5.13 -9.22
N GLY A 83 -17.12 5.44 -10.31
CA GLY A 83 -17.88 6.69 -10.43
C GLY A 83 -17.03 7.94 -10.17
N ASN A 84 -17.64 9.03 -9.69
CA ASN A 84 -16.94 10.29 -9.38
C ASN A 84 -16.53 10.44 -7.90
N LYS A 85 -16.61 9.36 -7.12
CA LYS A 85 -16.31 9.44 -5.68
C LYS A 85 -14.81 9.50 -5.44
N LYS A 86 -14.38 10.24 -4.42
CA LYS A 86 -12.99 10.20 -3.97
C LYS A 86 -12.72 8.91 -3.20
N LYS A 87 -11.84 8.05 -3.74
CA LYS A 87 -11.60 6.70 -3.23
C LYS A 87 -10.12 6.44 -3.00
N ALA A 88 -9.84 5.60 -2.01
CA ALA A 88 -8.51 5.07 -1.79
C ALA A 88 -8.50 3.53 -1.85
N PHE A 89 -7.37 2.99 -2.29
CA PHE A 89 -7.02 1.58 -2.15
C PHE A 89 -5.97 1.47 -1.04
N ILE A 90 -6.12 0.50 -0.13
CA ILE A 90 -5.12 0.19 0.89
C ILE A 90 -4.71 -1.27 0.73
N PHE A 91 -3.46 -1.47 0.34
CA PHE A 91 -2.81 -2.78 0.27
C PHE A 91 -2.09 -3.06 1.59
N THR A 92 -2.35 -4.21 2.18
CA THR A 92 -1.67 -4.67 3.39
C THR A 92 -1.03 -6.02 3.16
N ASP A 93 0.21 -6.20 3.65
CA ASP A 93 0.98 -7.45 3.50
C ASP A 93 1.19 -7.87 2.02
N ILE A 94 1.02 -6.91 1.11
CA ILE A 94 1.11 -7.14 -0.32
C ILE A 94 1.36 -5.82 -1.05
N GLY A 95 1.95 -5.89 -2.24
CA GLY A 95 2.15 -4.75 -3.14
C GLY A 95 3.60 -4.28 -3.28
N SER A 96 4.58 -5.00 -2.72
CA SER A 96 6.01 -4.66 -2.86
C SER A 96 6.58 -4.75 -4.28
N ASN A 97 5.84 -5.32 -5.24
CA ASN A 97 6.08 -5.20 -6.69
C ASN A 97 5.61 -3.82 -7.22
N VAL A 98 6.17 -2.76 -6.61
CA VAL A 98 5.77 -1.37 -6.80
C VAL A 98 5.90 -0.93 -8.25
N SER A 99 6.92 -1.40 -8.98
CA SER A 99 7.14 -1.07 -10.39
C SER A 99 5.98 -1.50 -11.30
N GLU A 100 5.37 -2.66 -11.04
CA GLU A 100 4.19 -3.12 -11.77
C GLU A 100 2.98 -2.26 -11.41
N ILE A 101 2.79 -1.97 -10.12
CA ILE A 101 1.65 -1.19 -9.63
C ILE A 101 1.67 0.24 -10.19
N ILE A 102 2.82 0.91 -10.20
CA ILE A 102 2.99 2.27 -10.75
C ILE A 102 2.48 2.35 -12.19
N GLN A 103 2.81 1.36 -13.03
CA GLN A 103 2.36 1.34 -14.44
C GLN A 103 0.83 1.28 -14.58
N ILE A 104 0.13 0.76 -13.57
CA ILE A 104 -1.33 0.61 -13.56
C ILE A 104 -2.00 1.86 -12.99
N ILE A 105 -1.39 2.51 -12.00
CA ILE A 105 -2.06 3.53 -11.18
C ILE A 105 -1.68 4.98 -11.52
N LYS A 106 -0.58 5.24 -12.23
CA LYS A 106 -0.04 6.61 -12.42
C LYS A 106 -1.01 7.62 -13.04
N ASP A 107 -1.93 7.18 -13.90
CA ASP A 107 -2.89 8.04 -14.60
C ASP A 107 -4.27 8.06 -13.91
N ARG A 108 -4.33 7.52 -12.69
CA ARG A 108 -5.57 7.34 -11.93
C ARG A 108 -5.79 8.47 -10.94
N LYS A 109 -7.06 8.69 -10.58
CA LYS A 109 -7.46 9.73 -9.62
C LYS A 109 -7.60 9.20 -8.21
N GLU A 110 -7.70 7.89 -8.07
CA GLU A 110 -7.73 7.23 -6.78
C GLU A 110 -6.34 7.25 -6.15
N ASP A 111 -6.31 7.29 -4.82
CA ASP A 111 -5.08 7.22 -4.04
C ASP A 111 -4.80 5.77 -3.64
N PHE A 112 -3.53 5.37 -3.65
CA PHE A 112 -3.10 4.00 -3.41
C PHE A 112 -2.10 3.99 -2.26
N PHE A 113 -2.44 3.31 -1.17
CA PHE A 113 -1.60 3.14 0.01
C PHE A 113 -1.05 1.72 0.04
N ILE A 114 0.27 1.55 0.01
CA ILE A 114 0.91 0.24 0.13
C ILE A 114 1.60 0.18 1.50
N LEU A 115 1.09 -0.70 2.36
CA LEU A 115 1.58 -0.96 3.72
C LEU A 115 2.08 -2.41 3.76
N ASP A 116 3.34 -2.61 3.40
CA ASP A 116 3.89 -3.94 3.16
C ASP A 116 5.31 -4.02 3.74
N HIS A 117 5.81 -5.23 3.95
CA HIS A 117 7.13 -5.51 4.52
C HIS A 117 7.99 -6.44 3.66
N HIS A 118 7.42 -7.00 2.59
CA HIS A 118 8.17 -7.79 1.61
C HIS A 118 9.28 -6.98 0.94
N GLU A 119 10.26 -7.69 0.37
CA GLU A 119 11.32 -7.09 -0.44
C GLU A 119 10.73 -6.34 -1.64
N ILE A 120 11.14 -5.10 -1.80
CA ILE A 120 10.73 -4.24 -2.92
C ILE A 120 11.59 -4.45 -4.16
N ASP A 121 11.09 -3.96 -5.29
CA ASP A 121 11.86 -3.93 -6.53
C ASP A 121 13.22 -3.22 -6.35
N LYS A 122 14.31 -3.88 -6.75
CA LYS A 122 15.70 -3.39 -6.56
C LYS A 122 15.98 -2.01 -7.17
N ASN A 123 15.17 -1.59 -8.13
CA ASN A 123 15.34 -0.34 -8.87
C ASN A 123 14.34 0.74 -8.41
N ILE A 124 13.74 0.60 -7.22
CA ILE A 124 12.76 1.56 -6.70
C ILE A 124 13.29 3.00 -6.67
N GLU A 125 14.60 3.17 -6.41
CA GLU A 125 15.26 4.47 -6.34
C GLU A 125 15.29 5.19 -7.69
N ASP A 126 15.22 4.43 -8.79
CA ASP A 126 15.19 4.96 -10.16
C ASP A 126 13.76 5.20 -10.67
N LEU A 127 12.74 4.85 -9.88
CA LEU A 127 11.34 4.98 -10.29
C LEU A 127 10.78 6.35 -9.88
N GLU A 128 10.10 6.99 -10.83
CA GLU A 128 9.24 8.13 -10.55
C GLU A 128 7.97 7.63 -9.84
N ILE A 129 7.88 7.90 -8.53
CA ILE A 129 6.72 7.57 -7.71
C ILE A 129 5.62 8.59 -8.02
N PRO A 130 4.44 8.14 -8.50
CA PRO A 130 3.35 9.05 -8.82
C PRO A 130 2.74 9.64 -7.55
N ASP A 131 2.20 10.87 -7.64
CA ASP A 131 1.65 11.61 -6.48
C ASP A 131 0.52 10.88 -5.75
N ASN A 132 -0.20 9.98 -6.45
CA ASN A 132 -1.28 9.20 -5.90
C ASN A 132 -0.83 7.86 -5.27
N LEU A 133 0.48 7.63 -5.15
CA LEU A 133 1.06 6.45 -4.48
C LEU A 133 1.71 6.82 -3.15
N PHE A 134 1.14 6.28 -2.08
CA PHE A 134 1.57 6.42 -0.71
C PHE A 134 2.20 5.11 -0.22
N LEU A 135 3.53 5.02 -0.30
CA LEU A 135 4.28 3.81 0.03
C LEU A 135 4.90 3.89 1.43
N LEU A 136 4.65 2.86 2.23
CA LEU A 136 5.36 2.60 3.48
C LEU A 136 5.80 1.14 3.49
N ASN A 137 7.11 0.94 3.33
CA ASN A 137 7.73 -0.36 3.47
C ASN A 137 9.04 -0.22 4.26
N PRO A 138 9.24 -0.98 5.36
CA PRO A 138 10.41 -0.89 6.23
C PRO A 138 11.73 -1.24 5.51
N THR A 139 11.70 -2.06 4.44
CA THR A 139 12.90 -2.41 3.65
C THR A 139 13.56 -1.19 2.99
N ILE A 140 12.76 -0.17 2.61
CA ILE A 140 13.24 1.13 2.09
C ILE A 140 14.16 1.84 3.11
N TYR A 141 13.98 1.56 4.41
CA TYR A 141 14.68 2.20 5.50
C TYR A 141 15.75 1.30 6.14
N GLY A 142 16.14 0.21 5.47
CA GLY A 142 17.22 -0.69 5.88
C GLY A 142 16.83 -1.74 6.93
N PHE A 143 15.53 -1.94 7.18
CA PHE A 143 15.05 -3.06 8.00
C PHE A 143 14.91 -4.33 7.16
N ASP A 144 15.12 -5.48 7.79
CA ASP A 144 14.87 -6.77 7.18
C ASP A 144 13.38 -7.13 7.31
N GLY A 145 12.72 -7.36 6.18
CA GLY A 145 11.28 -7.61 6.13
C GLY A 145 10.82 -8.82 6.94
N LEU A 146 11.69 -9.81 7.19
CA LEU A 146 11.29 -11.05 7.87
C LEU A 146 11.67 -11.09 9.35
N SER A 147 12.80 -10.48 9.72
CA SER A 147 13.38 -10.63 11.06
C SER A 147 13.21 -9.40 11.96
N ASP A 148 12.94 -8.23 11.40
CA ASP A 148 12.71 -7.00 12.16
C ASP A 148 11.22 -6.67 12.39
N ILE A 149 10.31 -7.43 11.77
CA ILE A 149 8.86 -7.18 11.72
C ILE A 149 8.10 -8.20 12.58
#